data_AF-A0AAV0RU72-F1
#
_entry.id   AF-A0AAV0RU72-F1
#
_cell.length_a   1.000
_cell.length_b   1.000
_cell.length_c   1.000
_cell.angle_alpha   90.00
_cell.angle_beta   90.00
_cell.angle_gamma   90.00
#
_symmetry.space_group_name_H-M   'P 1'
#
loop_
_entity.id
_entity.type
_entity.pdbx_description
1 polymer ?
#
loop_
_entity_poly.entity_id
_entity_poly.type
_entity_poly.pdbx_seq_one_letter_code
_entity_poly.pdbx_strand_id
1 'polypeptide(L)'
;MKKGENAVFTIPADLAYGASGSPPTIPPNATLQFDVELLSWSSVKDICKDGGIFKKIVVEGEKWENPKDLDEVFGNASFMPLPRFIVIRKGYLLLIFHLFNFDLLLCSEI
;
A
#
# COMPACT_ATOMS: atom_id res chain seq x y z
N MET A 1 -5.35 3.90 -14.02
CA MET A 1 -4.51 5.11 -14.13
C MET A 1 -3.15 4.73 -14.68
N LYS A 2 -2.59 5.56 -15.55
CA LYS A 2 -1.21 5.48 -16.05
C LYS A 2 -0.30 6.36 -15.20
N LYS A 3 1.01 6.11 -15.27
CA LYS A 3 2.00 6.97 -14.58
C LYS A 3 1.84 8.42 -15.05
N GLY A 4 1.77 9.36 -14.11
CA GLY A 4 1.56 10.79 -14.34
C GLY A 4 0.13 11.19 -14.71
N GLU A 5 -0.83 10.26 -14.64
CA GLU A 5 -2.24 10.57 -14.90
C GLU A 5 -2.86 11.28 -13.68
N ASN A 6 -3.66 12.31 -13.96
CA ASN A 6 -4.52 12.99 -12.99
C ASN A 6 -5.97 12.56 -13.22
N ALA A 7 -6.66 12.19 -12.15
CA ALA A 7 -8.06 11.80 -12.20
C ALA A 7 -8.83 12.30 -10.99
N VAL A 8 -10.08 12.68 -11.21
CA VAL A 8 -11.01 13.08 -10.14
C VAL A 8 -11.89 11.88 -9.78
N PHE A 9 -11.81 11.45 -8.52
CA PHE A 9 -12.62 10.37 -7.98
C PHE A 9 -13.75 10.92 -7.11
N THR A 10 -14.99 10.62 -7.50
CA THR A 10 -16.17 10.86 -6.66
C THR A 10 -16.53 9.57 -5.94
N ILE A 11 -16.37 9.57 -4.61
CA ILE A 11 -16.56 8.39 -3.76
C ILE A 11 -17.82 8.60 -2.92
N PRO A 12 -18.87 7.77 -3.10
CA PRO A 12 -20.07 7.84 -2.27
C PRO A 12 -19.75 7.47 -0.83
N ALA A 13 -20.58 7.93 0.11
CA ALA A 13 -20.34 7.73 1.54
C ALA A 13 -20.14 6.27 1.93
N ASP A 14 -20.88 5.34 1.31
CA ASP A 14 -20.83 3.90 1.60
C ASP A 14 -19.46 3.27 1.32
N LEU A 15 -18.67 3.87 0.42
CA LEU A 15 -17.29 3.46 0.10
C LEU A 15 -16.23 4.33 0.79
N ALA A 16 -16.66 5.32 1.59
CA ALA A 16 -15.79 6.26 2.31
C ALA A 16 -16.02 6.14 3.82
N TYR A 17 -16.53 7.20 4.48
CA TYR A 17 -16.68 7.27 5.93
C TYR A 17 -18.10 6.92 6.44
N GLY A 18 -19.03 6.61 5.53
CA GLY A 18 -20.39 6.18 5.85
C GLY A 18 -21.14 7.11 6.81
N ALA A 19 -22.06 6.54 7.58
CA ALA A 19 -22.88 7.28 8.54
C ALA A 19 -22.09 7.83 9.75
N SER A 20 -20.91 7.29 10.03
CA SER A 20 -20.07 7.78 11.12
C SER A 20 -19.35 9.08 10.77
N GLY A 21 -19.06 9.31 9.48
CA GLY A 21 -18.21 10.42 9.05
C GLY A 21 -16.81 10.36 9.67
N SER A 22 -16.12 11.50 9.70
CA SER A 22 -14.86 11.69 10.43
C SER A 22 -14.82 13.11 11.00
N PRO A 23 -15.47 13.35 12.15
CA PRO A 23 -15.46 14.64 12.81
C PRO A 23 -14.04 15.12 13.16
N PRO A 24 -13.77 16.44 13.13
CA PRO A 24 -14.70 17.52 12.82
C PRO A 24 -14.87 17.80 11.31
N THR A 25 -14.10 17.15 10.45
CA THR A 25 -13.88 17.60 9.07
C THR A 25 -14.84 16.97 8.06
N ILE A 26 -15.25 15.72 8.27
CA ILE A 26 -16.10 14.98 7.34
C ILE A 26 -17.43 14.65 8.02
N PRO A 27 -18.57 15.19 7.55
CA PRO A 27 -19.85 14.88 8.15
C PRO A 27 -20.30 13.45 7.83
N PRO A 28 -21.23 12.89 8.63
CA PRO A 28 -21.98 11.68 8.28
C PRO A 28 -22.53 11.70 6.85
N ASN A 29 -22.43 10.57 6.16
CA ASN A 29 -22.99 10.35 4.82
C ASN A 29 -22.47 11.32 3.73
N ALA A 30 -21.28 11.89 3.91
CA ALA A 30 -20.68 12.77 2.92
C ALA A 30 -20.19 12.00 1.69
N THR A 31 -20.50 12.51 0.50
CA THR A 31 -19.84 12.09 -0.75
C THR A 31 -18.55 12.90 -0.89
N LEU A 32 -17.44 12.22 -1.17
CA LEU A 32 -16.13 12.84 -1.26
C LEU A 32 -15.68 12.96 -2.71
N GLN A 33 -14.94 14.02 -3.02
CA GLN A 33 -14.29 14.20 -4.29
C GLN A 33 -12.79 14.39 -4.06
N PHE A 34 -11.99 13.55 -4.71
CA PHE A 34 -10.54 13.58 -4.61
C PHE A 34 -9.93 13.86 -5.98
N ASP A 35 -9.01 14.82 -6.03
CA ASP A 35 -8.11 15.00 -7.17
C ASP A 35 -6.84 14.18 -6.89
N VAL A 36 -6.55 13.19 -7.74
CA VAL A 36 -5.50 12.20 -7.51
C VAL A 36 -4.54 12.18 -8.69
N GLU A 37 -3.26 12.37 -8.40
CA GLU A 37 -2.15 12.20 -9.33
C GLU A 37 -1.40 10.89 -9.07
N LEU A 38 -1.23 10.05 -10.10
CA LEU A 38 -0.44 8.82 -9.98
C LEU A 38 1.04 9.08 -10.30
N LEU A 39 1.84 9.41 -9.28
CA LEU A 39 3.27 9.69 -9.46
C LEU A 39 4.09 8.43 -9.81
N SER A 40 3.94 7.37 -9.02
CA SER A 40 4.62 6.09 -9.24
C SER A 40 3.95 4.97 -8.44
N TRP A 41 4.15 3.72 -8.86
CA TRP A 41 3.78 2.54 -8.09
C TRP A 41 4.94 1.55 -8.08
N SER A 42 4.92 0.63 -7.13
CA SER A 42 5.86 -0.50 -7.09
C SER A 42 5.06 -1.79 -7.10
N SER A 43 5.41 -2.70 -8.01
CA SER A 43 4.82 -4.03 -8.04
C SER A 43 5.37 -4.84 -6.87
N VAL A 44 4.52 -5.10 -5.88
CA VAL A 44 4.80 -6.00 -4.78
C VAL A 44 4.05 -7.30 -5.03
N LYS A 45 4.78 -8.41 -5.11
CA LYS A 45 4.20 -9.74 -5.29
C LYS A 45 4.44 -10.54 -4.02
N ASP A 46 3.37 -11.11 -3.48
CA ASP A 46 3.51 -12.19 -2.52
C ASP A 46 3.97 -13.43 -3.29
N ILE A 47 5.19 -13.89 -2.97
CA ILE A 47 5.83 -15.00 -3.68
C ILE A 47 5.28 -16.33 -3.19
N CYS A 48 4.93 -16.41 -1.91
CA CYS A 48 4.49 -17.63 -1.26
C CYS A 48 2.95 -17.72 -1.17
N LYS A 49 2.25 -16.61 -1.43
CA LYS A 49 0.77 -16.50 -1.31
C LYS A 49 0.26 -16.79 0.10
N ASP A 50 1.12 -16.63 1.10
CA ASP A 50 0.87 -16.90 2.52
C ASP A 50 1.01 -15.63 3.37
N GLY A 51 1.28 -14.47 2.76
CA GLY A 51 1.55 -13.21 3.44
C GLY A 51 2.92 -13.12 4.12
N GLY A 52 3.81 -14.11 3.95
CA GLY A 52 5.12 -14.13 4.59
C GLY A 52 6.20 -13.40 3.78
N ILE A 53 6.30 -13.67 2.47
CA ILE A 53 7.39 -13.16 1.62
C ILE A 53 6.84 -12.25 0.53
N PHE A 54 7.04 -10.94 0.72
CA PHE A 54 6.74 -9.93 -0.28
C PHE A 54 7.98 -9.51 -1.06
N LYS A 55 7.95 -9.71 -2.39
CA LYS A 55 8.98 -9.24 -3.31
C LYS A 55 8.52 -7.95 -3.97
N LYS A 56 9.25 -6.86 -3.69
CA LYS A 56 9.13 -5.60 -4.44
C LYS A 56 10.12 -5.60 -5.59
N ILE A 57 9.63 -5.43 -6.81
CA ILE A 57 10.49 -5.22 -7.97
C ILE A 57 10.93 -3.76 -7.96
N VAL A 58 12.21 -3.52 -7.67
CA VAL A 58 12.80 -2.16 -7.68
C VAL A 58 13.23 -1.79 -9.10
N VAL A 59 13.76 -2.76 -9.84
CA VAL A 59 14.18 -2.63 -11.24
C VAL A 59 13.66 -3.85 -11.99
N GLU A 60 13.04 -3.62 -13.15
CA GLU A 60 12.57 -4.71 -14.01
C GLU A 60 13.76 -5.42 -14.67
N GLY A 61 13.67 -6.75 -14.79
CA GLY A 61 14.68 -7.54 -15.50
C GLY A 61 14.52 -7.45 -17.02
N GLU A 62 15.59 -7.68 -17.77
CA GLU A 62 15.59 -7.58 -19.23
C GLU A 62 14.88 -8.76 -19.93
N LYS A 63 14.80 -9.92 -19.27
CA LYS A 63 14.24 -11.16 -19.82
C LYS A 63 13.10 -11.69 -18.97
N TRP A 64 12.19 -12.41 -19.61
CA TRP A 64 11.01 -13.01 -19.00
C TRP A 64 11.26 -14.40 -18.39
N GLU A 65 12.44 -14.96 -18.60
CA GLU A 65 12.82 -16.28 -18.11
C GLU A 65 13.08 -16.22 -16.60
N ASN A 66 12.55 -17.21 -15.88
CA ASN A 66 12.81 -17.39 -14.46
C ASN A 66 13.76 -18.59 -14.27
N PRO A 67 14.67 -18.55 -13.29
CA PRO A 67 15.50 -19.69 -12.95
C PRO A 67 14.65 -20.92 -12.65
N LYS A 68 15.11 -22.08 -13.11
CA LYS A 68 14.52 -23.40 -12.85
C LYS A 68 15.26 -24.10 -11.72
N ASP A 69 14.66 -25.19 -11.27
CA ASP A 69 15.35 -26.10 -10.34
C ASP A 69 16.68 -26.55 -10.96
N LEU A 70 17.74 -26.54 -10.15
CA LEU A 70 19.13 -26.86 -10.52
C LEU A 70 19.90 -25.76 -11.30
N ASP A 71 19.30 -24.61 -11.59
CA ASP A 71 20.04 -23.48 -12.18
C ASP A 71 20.95 -22.81 -11.14
N GLU A 72 22.18 -22.48 -11.53
CA GLU A 72 23.08 -21.66 -10.72
C GLU A 72 22.80 -20.17 -10.95
N VAL A 73 22.56 -19.42 -9.87
CA VAL A 73 22.27 -17.99 -9.91
C VAL A 73 23.30 -17.20 -9.11
N PHE A 74 23.80 -16.12 -9.71
CA PHE A 74 24.66 -15.15 -9.03
C PHE A 74 23.81 -13.93 -8.67
N GLY A 75 23.83 -13.52 -7.40
CA GLY A 75 23.06 -12.39 -6.92
C GLY A 75 23.61 -11.81 -5.63
N ASN A 76 23.35 -10.52 -5.43
CA ASN A 76 23.68 -9.82 -4.19
C ASN A 76 22.44 -9.70 -3.33
N ALA A 77 22.55 -10.09 -2.06
CA ALA A 77 21.51 -9.90 -1.07
C ALA A 77 22.05 -9.04 0.08
N SER A 78 21.30 -8.00 0.44
CA SER A 78 21.57 -7.19 1.63
C SER A 78 20.38 -7.32 2.58
N PHE A 79 20.66 -7.70 3.82
CA PHE A 79 19.64 -7.79 4.85
C PHE A 79 19.71 -6.54 5.72
N MET A 80 18.63 -5.76 5.69
CA MET A 80 18.44 -4.63 6.60
C MET A 80 17.41 -5.07 7.65
N PRO A 81 17.81 -5.33 8.91
CA PRO A 81 16.85 -5.55 9.97
C PRO A 81 15.99 -4.30 10.10
N LEU A 82 14.67 -4.45 9.92
CA LEU A 82 13.75 -3.35 10.17
C LEU A 82 13.97 -2.88 11.62
N PRO A 83 14.21 -1.58 11.85
CA PRO A 83 14.21 -1.07 13.21
C PRO A 83 12.87 -1.45 13.82
N ARG A 84 12.90 -2.05 15.01
CA ARG A 84 11.71 -2.26 15.84
C ARG A 84 11.23 -0.84 16.21
N PHE A 85 10.47 -0.18 15.34
CA PHE A 85 10.21 1.26 15.47
C PHE A 85 9.36 1.54 16.70
N ILE A 86 9.94 2.34 17.59
CA ILE A 86 9.24 3.20 18.53
C ILE A 86 8.32 4.10 17.69
N VAL A 87 7.01 4.01 17.93
CA VAL A 87 6.01 4.93 17.39
C VAL A 87 6.20 6.28 18.08
N ILE A 88 6.84 7.24 17.41
CA ILE A 88 6.72 8.65 17.79
C ILE A 88 5.51 9.21 17.07
N ARG A 89 4.37 9.27 17.75
CA ARG A 89 3.26 10.15 17.35
C ARG A 89 3.75 11.60 17.48
N LYS A 90 4.01 12.26 16.36
CA LYS A 90 3.79 13.69 16.24
C LYS A 90 3.13 13.96 14.89
N GLY A 91 1.93 14.51 14.98
CA GLY A 91 0.99 14.61 13.87
C GLY A 91 1.54 15.44 12.73
N TYR A 92 1.68 14.80 11.58
CA TYR A 92 1.51 15.41 10.27
C TYR A 92 0.83 14.37 9.38
N LEU A 93 -0.29 14.79 8.79
CA LEU A 93 -1.16 14.01 7.93
C LEU A 93 -0.41 13.66 6.64
N LEU A 94 0.21 12.48 6.59
CA LEU A 94 0.69 11.88 5.34
C LEU A 94 -0.48 11.08 4.77
N LEU A 95 -1.15 11.63 3.75
CA LEU A 95 -2.02 10.88 2.84
C LEU A 95 -1.12 9.92 2.01
N ILE A 96 -0.65 8.86 2.65
CA ILE A 96 -0.18 7.67 1.94
C ILE A 96 -1.44 6.86 1.66
N PHE A 97 -1.80 6.74 0.39
CA PHE A 97 -2.69 5.69 -0.11
C PHE A 97 -2.10 4.33 0.29
N HIS A 98 -2.45 3.85 1.49
CA HIS A 98 -2.19 2.48 1.95
C HIS A 98 -3.31 1.58 1.39
N LEU A 99 -3.36 1.49 0.06
CA LEU A 99 -4.04 0.43 -0.67
C LEU A 99 -3.07 -0.76 -0.74
N PHE A 100 -2.71 -1.31 0.41
CA PHE A 100 -2.10 -2.64 0.51
C PHE A 100 -2.68 -3.29 1.75
N ASN A 101 -3.38 -4.41 1.52
CA ASN A 101 -3.80 -5.39 2.52
C ASN A 101 -2.71 -5.57 3.57
N PHE A 102 -2.95 -5.02 4.75
CA PHE A 102 -2.49 -5.65 5.98
C PHE A 102 -3.76 -5.97 6.74
N ASP A 103 -4.00 -7.27 6.91
CA ASP A 103 -5.19 -7.82 7.50
C ASP A 103 -5.54 -7.12 8.82
N LEU A 104 -6.84 -6.87 8.92
CA LEU A 104 -7.57 -6.60 10.13
C LEU A 104 -7.11 -7.55 11.26
N LEU A 105 -6.54 -7.01 12.34
CA LEU A 105 -6.80 -7.57 13.66
C LEU A 105 -7.40 -6.47 14.54
N LEU A 106 -8.72 -6.50 14.59
CA LEU A 106 -9.55 -5.95 15.64
C LEU A 106 -9.02 -6.41 17.01
N CYS A 107 -8.99 -5.52 18.00
CA CYS A 107 -9.72 -5.80 19.23
C CYS A 107 -10.04 -4.50 19.94
N SER A 108 -11.32 -4.15 19.91
CA SER A 108 -11.99 -3.45 20.99
C SER A 108 -11.71 -4.17 22.31
N GLU A 109 -11.22 -3.45 23.31
CA GLU A 109 -11.64 -3.56 24.71
C GLU A 109 -11.00 -2.42 25.51
N ILE A 110 -11.88 -1.55 26.03
CA ILE A 110 -11.79 -0.73 27.26
C ILE A 110 -10.63 0.26 27.38
#